data_AF-A0A3E0ELJ1-F1
#
_entry.id   AF-A0A3E0ELJ1-F1
#
_cell.length_a   1.000
_cell.length_b   1.000
_cell.length_c   1.000
_cell.angle_alpha   90.00
_cell.angle_beta   90.00
_cell.angle_gamma   90.00
#
_symmetry.space_group_name_H-M   'P 1'
#
loop_
_entity.id
_entity.type
_entity.pdbx_description
1 polymer ?
#
loop_
_entity_poly.entity_id
_entity_poly.type
_entity_poly.pdbx_seq_one_letter_code
_entity_poly.pdbx_strand_id
1 'polypeptide(L)'
;MLSKSQARAFFLGGTLVTFLIFIGLTIYSFMPRNDQTNYKAIDKQVVRGKEIWEHNNCMGCHTIMGEGGYYAPELTKVIDRRGEGYVKAVLMSPVPWAPNGRKMVVYNMNEKDADAVVAYLKWIGKIDLNGFDRVVSPLSKDE
;
A
#
# COMPACT_ATOMS: atom_id res chain seq x y z
N MET A 1 26.25 -0.43 39.16
CA MET A 1 24.93 -1.04 38.84
C MET A 1 23.84 -0.12 39.35
N LEU A 2 22.75 0.08 38.61
CA LEU A 2 21.62 0.89 39.09
C LEU A 2 20.94 0.19 40.27
N SER A 3 20.50 0.95 41.27
CA SER A 3 19.59 0.43 42.30
C SER A 3 18.22 0.09 41.70
N LYS A 4 17.43 -0.73 42.41
CA LYS A 4 16.08 -1.10 41.98
C LYS A 4 15.18 0.12 41.74
N SER A 5 15.28 1.16 42.58
CA SER A 5 14.51 2.40 42.42
C SER A 5 14.97 3.20 41.20
N GLN A 6 16.28 3.32 40.99
CA GLN A 6 16.83 4.00 39.81
C GLN A 6 16.44 3.30 38.51
N ALA A 7 16.49 1.96 38.48
CA ALA A 7 16.05 1.18 37.34
C ALA A 7 14.55 1.41 37.06
N ARG A 8 13.68 1.36 38.08
CA ARG A 8 12.24 1.61 37.92
C ARG A 8 11.96 3.02 37.40
N ALA A 9 12.63 4.03 37.95
CA ALA A 9 12.49 5.41 37.50
C ALA A 9 12.93 5.58 36.04
N PHE A 10 14.04 4.96 35.65
CA PHE A 10 14.52 4.96 34.26
C PHE A 10 13.51 4.32 33.31
N PHE A 11 12.99 3.13 33.63
CA PHE A 11 12.00 2.45 32.79
C PHE A 11 10.70 3.26 32.66
N LEU A 12 10.12 3.71 33.78
CA LEU A 12 8.86 4.45 33.76
C LEU A 12 9.01 5.82 33.07
N GLY A 13 10.12 6.53 33.34
CA GLY A 13 10.42 7.79 32.68
C GLY A 13 10.64 7.61 31.18
N GLY A 14 11.43 6.60 30.79
CA GLY A 14 11.64 6.26 29.38
C GLY A 14 10.34 5.90 28.67
N THR A 15 9.50 5.06 29.28
CA THR A 15 8.18 4.71 28.74
C THR A 15 7.28 5.93 28.60
N LEU A 16 7.24 6.83 29.59
CA LEU A 16 6.45 8.05 29.50
C LEU A 16 6.94 8.93 28.33
N VAL A 17 8.25 9.12 28.20
CA VAL A 17 8.84 9.94 27.13
C VAL A 17 8.54 9.33 25.75
N THR A 18 8.78 8.04 25.54
CA THR A 18 8.51 7.40 24.24
C THR A 18 7.01 7.38 23.91
N PHE A 19 6.15 7.19 24.92
CA PHE A 19 4.71 7.29 24.76
C PHE A 19 4.27 8.69 24.33
N LEU A 20 4.78 9.75 24.97
CA LEU A 20 4.47 11.13 24.59
C LEU A 20 4.98 11.47 23.18
N ILE A 21 6.18 10.99 22.81
CA ILE A 21 6.69 11.14 21.43
C ILE A 21 5.78 10.44 20.43
N PHE A 22 5.36 9.20 20.71
CA PHE A 22 4.46 8.46 19.84
C PHE A 22 3.12 9.19 19.64
N ILE A 23 2.53 9.73 20.71
CA ILE A 23 1.31 10.55 20.62
C ILE A 23 1.56 11.82 19.78
N GLY A 24 2.66 12.51 20.02
CA GLY A 24 3.04 13.70 19.26
C GLY A 24 3.21 13.43 17.77
N LEU A 25 3.89 12.33 17.41
CA LEU A 25 4.05 11.90 16.02
C LEU A 25 2.73 11.43 15.41
N THR A 26 1.87 10.77 16.18
CA THR A 26 0.53 10.37 15.73
C THR A 26 -0.30 11.60 15.35
N ILE A 27 -0.38 12.59 16.25
CA ILE A 27 -1.06 13.87 15.97
C ILE A 27 -0.43 14.53 14.73
N TYR A 28 0.89 14.52 14.63
CA TYR A 28 1.59 15.06 13.47
C TYR A 28 1.18 14.37 12.16
N SER A 29 1.15 13.04 12.12
CA SER A 29 0.76 12.28 10.93
C SER A 29 -0.69 12.53 10.50
N PHE A 30 -1.61 12.80 11.43
CA PHE A 30 -3.02 13.09 11.12
C PHE A 30 -3.33 14.57 10.86
N MET A 31 -2.35 15.48 10.96
CA MET A 31 -2.59 16.91 10.66
C MET A 31 -2.92 17.13 9.17
N PRO A 32 -3.93 17.96 8.82
CA PRO A 32 -4.32 18.19 7.43
C PRO A 32 -3.19 18.67 6.50
N ARG A 33 -2.19 19.38 7.04
CA ARG A 33 -1.02 19.84 6.28
C ARG A 33 -0.09 18.71 5.80
N ASN A 34 -0.19 17.54 6.43
CA ASN A 34 0.60 16.35 6.13
C ASN A 34 -0.22 15.30 5.40
N ASP A 35 -1.47 15.60 5.06
CA ASP A 35 -2.34 14.69 4.33
C ASP A 35 -1.84 14.54 2.89
N GLN A 36 -1.26 13.38 2.61
CA GLN A 36 -0.73 12.98 1.30
C GLN A 36 -1.75 12.15 0.51
N THR A 37 -2.92 11.91 1.11
CA THR A 37 -3.97 11.13 0.48
C THR A 37 -4.76 12.00 -0.50
N ASN A 38 -5.32 11.37 -1.53
CA ASN A 38 -6.28 11.97 -2.44
C ASN A 38 -7.70 11.52 -2.07
N TYR A 39 -8.03 11.50 -0.76
CA TYR A 39 -9.28 10.93 -0.23
C TYR A 39 -10.56 11.55 -0.83
N LYS A 40 -10.50 12.80 -1.28
CA LYS A 40 -11.62 13.48 -1.97
C LYS A 40 -12.03 12.82 -3.28
N ALA A 41 -11.13 12.02 -3.88
CA ALA A 41 -11.38 11.28 -5.11
C ALA A 41 -11.91 9.85 -4.84
N ILE A 42 -12.18 9.47 -3.60
CA ILE A 42 -12.78 8.18 -3.27
C ILE A 42 -14.26 8.21 -3.70
N ASP A 43 -14.63 7.28 -4.57
CA ASP A 43 -16.01 7.01 -4.96
C ASP A 43 -16.43 5.57 -4.61
N LYS A 44 -17.65 5.18 -5.01
CA LYS A 44 -18.18 3.83 -4.75
C LYS A 44 -17.37 2.72 -5.42
N GLN A 45 -16.76 2.98 -6.58
CA GLN A 45 -15.94 2.00 -7.29
C GLN A 45 -14.60 1.79 -6.58
N VAL A 46 -13.96 2.86 -6.11
CA VAL A 46 -12.74 2.80 -5.30
C VAL A 46 -12.98 1.99 -4.02
N VAL A 47 -14.10 2.25 -3.32
CA VAL A 47 -14.47 1.48 -2.11
C VAL A 47 -14.67 0.01 -2.44
N ARG A 48 -15.45 -0.31 -3.49
CA ARG A 48 -15.68 -1.70 -3.90
C ARG A 48 -14.39 -2.43 -4.28
N GLY A 49 -13.49 -1.76 -5.00
CA GLY A 49 -12.19 -2.31 -5.36
C GLY A 49 -11.32 -2.63 -4.16
N LYS A 50 -11.33 -1.75 -3.15
CA LYS A 50 -10.64 -1.99 -1.87
C LYS A 50 -11.23 -3.19 -1.12
N GLU A 51 -12.55 -3.31 -1.05
CA GLU A 51 -13.20 -4.47 -0.42
C GLU A 51 -12.80 -5.78 -1.10
N ILE A 52 -12.75 -5.81 -2.44
CA ILE A 52 -12.30 -6.99 -3.20
C ILE A 52 -10.82 -7.27 -2.92
N TRP A 53 -9.97 -6.25 -2.90
CA TRP A 53 -8.55 -6.36 -2.57
C TRP A 53 -8.33 -7.04 -1.21
N GLU A 54 -9.09 -6.63 -0.20
CA GLU A 54 -9.00 -7.16 1.16
C GLU A 54 -9.62 -8.56 1.28
N HIS A 55 -10.81 -8.77 0.72
CA HIS A 55 -11.51 -10.05 0.76
C HIS A 55 -10.69 -11.18 0.11
N ASN A 56 -10.00 -10.87 -0.99
CA ASN A 56 -9.18 -11.84 -1.72
C ASN A 56 -7.76 -11.97 -1.17
N ASN A 57 -7.42 -11.26 -0.09
CA ASN A 57 -6.08 -11.22 0.50
C ASN A 57 -4.99 -10.94 -0.55
N CYS A 58 -5.24 -9.98 -1.46
CA CYS A 58 -4.28 -9.63 -2.51
C CYS A 58 -2.94 -9.17 -1.92
N MET A 59 -2.97 -8.52 -0.75
CA MET A 59 -1.79 -8.12 0.01
C MET A 59 -0.95 -9.31 0.52
N GLY A 60 -1.51 -10.53 0.60
CA GLY A 60 -0.76 -11.73 0.95
C GLY A 60 0.32 -12.10 -0.08
N CYS A 61 0.15 -11.67 -1.33
CA CYS A 61 1.11 -11.90 -2.40
C CYS A 61 1.77 -10.61 -2.92
N HIS A 62 1.04 -9.51 -2.93
CA HIS A 62 1.47 -8.23 -3.48
C HIS A 62 1.69 -7.18 -2.39
N THR A 63 2.49 -6.16 -2.71
CA THR A 63 2.58 -4.95 -1.88
C THR A 63 1.77 -3.79 -2.45
N ILE A 64 1.32 -2.90 -1.56
CA ILE A 64 0.86 -1.54 -1.85
C ILE A 64 1.64 -0.61 -0.92
N MET A 65 2.20 0.46 -1.47
CA MET A 65 3.07 1.42 -0.77
C MET A 65 4.22 0.73 -0.01
N GLY A 66 4.71 -0.39 -0.54
CA GLY A 66 5.77 -1.19 0.08
C GLY A 66 5.30 -2.20 1.13
N GLU A 67 4.02 -2.19 1.53
CA GLU A 67 3.49 -3.08 2.57
C GLU A 67 2.72 -4.26 1.97
N GLY A 68 3.04 -5.48 2.43
CA GLY A 68 2.42 -6.74 1.98
C GLY A 68 3.41 -7.85 1.64
N GLY A 69 2.98 -8.78 0.79
CA GLY A 69 3.76 -9.92 0.33
C GLY A 69 4.70 -9.58 -0.83
N TYR A 70 5.87 -10.20 -0.85
CA TYR A 70 6.89 -10.02 -1.90
C TYR A 70 6.95 -11.21 -2.89
N TYR A 71 5.94 -12.08 -2.85
CA TYR A 71 5.79 -13.15 -3.82
C TYR A 71 5.40 -12.60 -5.21
N ALA A 72 4.67 -11.50 -5.28
CA ALA A 72 4.26 -10.88 -6.52
C ALA A 72 4.65 -9.38 -6.53
N PRO A 73 4.59 -8.71 -7.70
CA PRO A 73 5.05 -7.32 -7.80
C PRO A 73 4.25 -6.35 -6.95
N GLU A 74 4.89 -5.26 -6.54
CA GLU A 74 4.26 -4.05 -5.99
C GLU A 74 3.18 -3.52 -6.95
N LEU A 75 2.05 -3.00 -6.44
CA LEU A 75 0.90 -2.60 -7.27
C LEU A 75 0.46 -1.13 -7.20
N THR A 76 1.04 -0.27 -6.36
CA THR A 76 0.66 1.15 -6.21
C THR A 76 0.64 1.88 -7.54
N LYS A 77 1.69 1.74 -8.35
CA LYS A 77 1.77 2.40 -9.68
C LYS A 77 1.52 1.41 -10.83
N VAL A 78 0.79 0.32 -10.59
CA VAL A 78 0.59 -0.71 -11.62
C VAL A 78 -0.17 -0.19 -12.84
N ILE A 79 -1.14 0.71 -12.63
CA ILE A 79 -1.90 1.32 -13.72
C ILE A 79 -0.98 2.14 -14.62
N ASP A 80 -0.08 2.94 -14.04
CA ASP A 80 0.90 3.72 -14.81
C ASP A 80 1.90 2.79 -15.54
N ARG A 81 2.30 1.67 -14.91
CA ARG A 81 3.28 0.71 -15.47
C ARG A 81 2.73 -0.24 -16.55
N ARG A 82 1.45 -0.63 -16.48
CA ARG A 82 0.88 -1.71 -17.29
C ARG A 82 -0.38 -1.32 -18.05
N GLY A 83 -1.05 -0.24 -17.64
CA GLY A 83 -2.35 0.18 -18.17
C GLY A 83 -3.54 -0.59 -17.58
N GLU A 84 -4.71 0.05 -17.61
CA GLU A 84 -5.96 -0.47 -17.06
C GLU A 84 -6.40 -1.77 -17.73
N GLY A 85 -6.32 -1.83 -19.07
CA GLY A 85 -6.74 -3.00 -19.85
C GLY A 85 -5.95 -4.27 -19.52
N TYR A 86 -4.64 -4.15 -19.29
CA TYR A 86 -3.81 -5.28 -18.85
C TYR A 86 -4.25 -5.79 -17.48
N VAL A 87 -4.40 -4.90 -16.51
CA VAL A 87 -4.80 -5.28 -15.15
C VAL A 87 -6.18 -5.93 -15.14
N LYS A 88 -7.14 -5.36 -15.88
CA LYS A 88 -8.48 -5.92 -16.05
C LYS A 88 -8.43 -7.33 -16.66
N ALA A 89 -7.66 -7.54 -17.73
CA ALA A 89 -7.52 -8.85 -18.36
C ALA A 89 -6.94 -9.91 -17.41
N VAL A 90 -5.97 -9.54 -16.56
CA VAL A 90 -5.40 -10.45 -15.55
C VAL A 90 -6.45 -10.85 -14.51
N LEU A 91 -7.23 -9.89 -14.00
CA LEU A 91 -8.27 -10.13 -12.99
C LEU A 91 -9.42 -10.99 -13.51
N MET A 92 -9.76 -10.83 -14.79
CA MET A 92 -10.82 -11.57 -15.48
C MET A 92 -10.33 -12.88 -16.10
N SER A 93 -9.04 -13.20 -16.02
CA SER A 93 -8.48 -14.41 -16.64
C SER A 93 -9.14 -15.67 -16.07
N PRO A 94 -9.66 -16.58 -16.92
CA PRO A 94 -10.22 -17.86 -16.47
C PRO A 94 -9.14 -18.91 -16.17
N VAL A 95 -7.86 -18.58 -16.42
CA VAL A 95 -6.69 -19.44 -16.19
C VAL A 95 -5.64 -18.72 -15.35
N PRO A 96 -4.73 -19.44 -14.66
CA PRO A 96 -3.71 -18.81 -13.83
C PRO A 96 -2.81 -17.86 -14.62
N TRP A 97 -2.68 -16.62 -14.15
CA TRP A 97 -1.73 -15.67 -14.74
C TRP A 97 -0.33 -15.90 -14.19
N ALA A 98 0.64 -16.20 -15.05
CA ALA A 98 1.99 -16.59 -14.61
C ALA A 98 3.11 -16.24 -15.61
N PRO A 99 3.28 -14.95 -16.01
CA PRO A 99 4.25 -14.57 -17.02
C PRO A 99 5.70 -14.90 -16.64
N ASN A 100 6.02 -14.95 -15.34
CA ASN A 100 7.35 -15.22 -14.81
C ASN A 100 7.41 -16.51 -13.97
N GLY A 101 6.50 -17.47 -14.21
CA GLY A 101 6.42 -18.73 -13.47
C GLY A 101 5.77 -18.65 -12.08
N ARG A 102 5.70 -17.47 -11.45
CA ARG A 102 4.90 -17.22 -10.25
C ARG A 102 3.42 -17.09 -10.62
N LYS A 103 2.55 -17.85 -9.95
CA LYS A 103 1.14 -18.00 -10.33
C LYS A 103 0.24 -17.12 -9.47
N MET A 104 -0.57 -16.31 -10.11
CA MET A 104 -1.71 -15.62 -9.47
C MET A 104 -2.92 -16.55 -9.39
N VAL A 105 -3.74 -16.38 -8.36
CA VAL A 105 -5.01 -17.09 -8.20
C VAL A 105 -5.95 -16.73 -9.34
N VAL A 106 -6.75 -17.71 -9.79
CA VAL A 106 -7.79 -17.50 -10.80
C VAL A 106 -9.01 -16.90 -10.12
N TYR A 107 -9.17 -15.59 -10.21
CA TYR A 107 -10.36 -14.91 -9.68
C TYR A 107 -11.54 -15.00 -10.64
N ASN A 108 -11.28 -15.06 -11.96
CA ASN A 108 -12.31 -15.06 -13.00
C ASN A 108 -13.38 -13.99 -12.74
N MET A 109 -12.93 -12.77 -12.41
CA MET A 109 -13.83 -11.69 -12.02
C MET A 109 -14.79 -11.35 -13.16
N ASN A 110 -16.02 -10.98 -12.82
CA ASN A 110 -16.87 -10.30 -13.79
C ASN A 110 -16.31 -8.89 -14.07
N GLU A 111 -16.80 -8.29 -15.15
CA GLU A 111 -16.34 -6.98 -15.61
C GLU A 111 -16.47 -5.88 -14.53
N LYS A 112 -17.58 -5.86 -13.79
CA LYS A 112 -17.85 -4.82 -12.78
C LYS A 112 -16.88 -4.88 -11.60
N ASP A 113 -16.59 -6.09 -11.12
CA ASP A 113 -15.64 -6.28 -10.02
C ASP A 113 -14.20 -5.98 -10.47
N ALA A 114 -13.83 -6.38 -11.69
CA ALA A 114 -12.53 -6.05 -12.25
C ALA A 114 -12.36 -4.54 -12.44
N ASP A 115 -13.38 -3.84 -12.93
CA ASP A 115 -13.38 -2.38 -13.07
C ASP A 115 -13.25 -1.67 -11.70
N ALA A 116 -13.92 -2.19 -10.66
CA ALA A 116 -13.80 -1.65 -9.31
C ALA A 116 -12.36 -1.80 -8.77
N VAL A 117 -11.72 -2.96 -8.94
CA VAL A 117 -10.31 -3.16 -8.54
C VAL A 117 -9.38 -2.24 -9.34
N VAL A 118 -9.60 -2.08 -10.63
CA VAL A 118 -8.84 -1.13 -11.46
C VAL A 118 -9.04 0.30 -10.96
N ALA A 119 -10.26 0.71 -10.61
CA ALA A 119 -10.53 2.03 -10.05
C ALA A 119 -9.78 2.26 -8.72
N TYR A 120 -9.76 1.27 -7.84
CA TYR A 120 -8.99 1.32 -6.60
C TYR A 120 -7.48 1.45 -6.86
N LEU A 121 -6.92 0.63 -7.77
CA LEU A 121 -5.50 0.69 -8.12
C LEU A 121 -5.12 1.99 -8.85
N LYS A 122 -6.07 2.58 -9.59
CA LYS A 122 -5.90 3.89 -10.21
C LYS A 122 -5.89 5.00 -9.17
N TRP A 123 -6.83 4.95 -8.23
CA TRP A 123 -6.91 5.92 -7.13
C TRP A 123 -5.65 5.89 -6.27
N ILE A 124 -5.19 4.69 -5.88
CA ILE A 124 -4.01 4.55 -5.01
C ILE A 124 -2.73 4.99 -5.70
N GLY A 125 -2.62 4.78 -7.02
CA GLY A 125 -1.49 5.27 -7.81
C GLY A 125 -1.40 6.80 -7.91
N LYS A 126 -2.45 7.53 -7.51
CA LYS A 126 -2.46 8.99 -7.43
C LYS A 126 -2.21 9.55 -6.02
N ILE A 127 -1.94 8.71 -5.03
CA ILE A 127 -1.43 9.15 -3.73
C ILE A 127 -0.03 9.75 -3.91
N ASP A 128 0.27 10.82 -3.17
CA ASP A 128 1.61 11.40 -3.11
C ASP A 128 2.53 10.48 -2.30
N LEU A 129 3.51 9.89 -2.97
CA LEU A 129 4.50 9.00 -2.34
C LEU A 129 5.74 9.77 -1.88
N ASN A 130 5.70 11.09 -1.68
CA ASN A 130 6.86 11.90 -1.27
C ASN A 130 8.10 11.71 -2.16
N GLY A 131 7.90 11.43 -3.45
CA GLY A 131 8.98 11.16 -4.40
C GLY A 131 9.55 9.74 -4.36
N PHE A 132 9.03 8.83 -3.53
CA PHE A 132 9.40 7.40 -3.56
C PHE A 132 8.91 6.65 -4.81
N ASP A 133 8.08 7.29 -5.64
CA ASP A 133 7.69 6.79 -6.96
C ASP A 133 8.72 7.09 -8.06
N ARG A 134 9.74 7.91 -7.77
CA ARG A 134 10.80 8.29 -8.72
C ARG A 134 12.08 7.56 -8.38
N VAL A 135 12.86 7.24 -9.42
CA VAL A 135 14.22 6.77 -9.21
C VAL A 135 15.08 7.98 -8.81
N VAL A 136 15.28 8.16 -7.50
CA VAL A 136 16.05 9.29 -6.93
C VAL A 136 17.54 8.97 -6.75
N SER A 137 18.01 7.85 -7.29
CA SER A 137 19.40 7.46 -7.15
C SER A 137 20.29 8.25 -8.12
N PRO A 138 21.35 8.92 -7.66
CA PRO A 138 22.36 9.49 -8.57
C PRO A 138 23.08 8.43 -9.43
N LEU A 139 22.88 7.14 -9.11
CA LEU A 139 23.48 5.99 -9.79
C LEU A 139 22.48 5.23 -10.68
N SER A 140 21.19 5.59 -10.66
CA SER A 140 20.30 5.07 -11.68
C SER A 140 20.63 5.73 -12.99
N LYS A 141 21.01 4.93 -14.00
CA LYS A 141 21.15 5.43 -15.36
C LYS A 141 19.80 6.02 -15.77
N ASP A 142 19.82 7.26 -16.22
CA ASP A 142 18.67 7.91 -16.82
C ASP A 142 18.22 7.05 -18.02
N GLU A 143 17.03 6.49 -17.95
CA GLU A 143 16.28 5.92 -19.08
C GLU A 143 14.98 6.69 -19.26
#